data_AF-A0A2V6WEV2-F1
#
_entry.id   AF-A0A2V6WEV2-F1
#
_cell.length_a   1.000
_cell.length_b   1.000
_cell.length_c   1.000
_cell.angle_alpha   90.00
_cell.angle_beta   90.00
_cell.angle_gamma   90.00
#
_symmetry.space_group_name_H-M   'P 1'
#
loop_
_entity.id
_entity.type
_entity.pdbx_description
1 polymer ?
#
loop_
_entity_poly.entity_id
_entity_poly.type
_entity_poly.pdbx_seq_one_letter_code
_entity_poly.pdbx_strand_id
1 'polypeptide(L)'
;MTDTQCISVTHPSRLYVTDDYVVTHNTAFALNIAKNAGVVLRRKVLTLSLEMSKEQLVQRLLCSEAKVDSQKVRTGYLEQRDWHRLTNAAGRLADAPIFIDDTPALSVLEARAKARR
;
A
#
# COMPACT_ATOMS: atom_id res chain seq x y z
N MET A 1 10.82 12.29 -18.70
CA MET A 1 10.83 11.88 -17.29
C MET A 1 9.45 12.15 -16.74
N THR A 2 8.71 11.13 -16.34
CA THR A 2 7.37 11.32 -15.78
C THR A 2 7.54 11.75 -14.33
N ASP A 3 7.22 13.01 -14.02
CA ASP A 3 7.26 13.53 -12.65
C ASP A 3 6.34 12.70 -11.75
N THR A 4 6.90 12.22 -10.64
CA THR A 4 6.13 11.61 -9.55
C THR A 4 5.34 12.74 -8.88
N GLN A 5 4.05 12.87 -9.20
CA GLN A 5 3.14 13.78 -8.50
C GLN A 5 2.75 13.18 -7.14
N CYS A 6 3.20 13.83 -6.06
CA CYS A 6 2.60 13.63 -4.75
C CYS A 6 1.22 14.28 -4.76
N ILE A 7 0.16 13.47 -4.64
CA ILE A 7 -1.19 13.98 -4.41
C ILE A 7 -1.27 14.40 -2.94
N SER A 8 -1.03 15.68 -2.68
CA SER A 8 -1.49 16.31 -1.44
C SER A 8 -2.96 16.66 -1.64
N VAL A 9 -3.84 16.00 -0.88
CA VAL A 9 -5.22 16.47 -0.76
C VAL A 9 -5.20 17.61 0.25
N THR A 10 -4.93 18.83 -0.23
CA THR A 10 -4.89 20.04 0.59
C THR A 10 -6.16 20.86 0.38
N HIS A 11 -6.76 21.31 1.48
CA HIS A 11 -7.86 22.29 1.48
C HIS A 11 -7.34 23.61 2.07
N PRO A 12 -7.71 24.77 1.53
CA PRO A 12 -7.11 26.07 1.88
C PRO A 12 -7.24 26.46 3.37
N SER A 13 -8.11 25.80 4.13
CA SER A 13 -8.34 26.06 5.55
C SER A 13 -8.48 24.81 6.43
N ARG A 14 -8.37 23.59 5.88
CA ARG A 14 -8.59 22.34 6.64
C ARG A 14 -7.61 21.23 6.23
N LEU A 15 -7.16 20.45 7.20
CA LEU A 15 -6.51 19.16 6.95
C LEU A 15 -7.62 18.10 6.89
N TYR A 16 -7.88 17.51 5.72
CA TYR A 16 -8.78 16.35 5.66
C TYR A 16 -8.06 15.12 6.19
N VAL A 17 -8.26 14.83 7.47
CA VAL A 17 -8.49 13.45 7.93
C VAL A 17 -9.85 13.51 8.63
N THR A 18 -10.92 13.67 7.84
CA THR A 18 -12.33 13.81 8.28
C THR A 18 -12.54 14.61 9.57
N ASP A 19 -12.83 15.89 9.42
CA ASP A 19 -13.00 16.87 10.51
C ASP A 19 -13.95 16.44 11.66
N ASP A 20 -14.92 15.55 11.39
CA ASP A 20 -15.90 15.06 12.38
C ASP A 20 -15.95 13.52 12.52
N TYR A 21 -15.05 12.79 11.86
CA TYR A 21 -15.00 11.32 11.93
C TYR A 21 -13.55 10.86 12.04
N VAL A 22 -13.26 9.76 12.71
CA VAL A 22 -11.95 9.12 12.53
C VAL A 22 -12.06 8.30 11.24
N VAL A 23 -11.24 8.59 10.22
CA VAL A 23 -11.11 7.64 9.11
C VAL A 23 -10.47 6.37 9.66
N THR A 24 -11.32 5.43 10.05
CA THR A 24 -10.89 4.07 10.30
C THR A 24 -10.39 3.51 8.96
N HIS A 25 -9.23 2.85 8.98
CA HIS A 25 -8.64 2.17 7.82
C HIS A 25 -7.94 3.05 6.75
N ASN A 26 -7.37 4.20 7.12
CA ASN A 26 -6.47 5.02 6.26
C ASN A 26 -5.46 4.20 5.46
N THR A 27 -4.76 3.29 6.13
CA THR A 27 -3.76 2.42 5.51
C THR A 27 -4.37 1.51 4.44
N ALA A 28 -5.57 0.95 4.69
CA ALA A 28 -6.21 0.07 3.73
C ALA A 28 -6.66 0.84 2.48
N PHE A 29 -7.17 2.06 2.65
CA PHE A 29 -7.52 2.93 1.55
C PHE A 29 -6.29 3.30 0.70
N ALA A 30 -5.24 3.81 1.34
CA ALA A 30 -3.99 4.19 0.66
C ALA A 30 -3.35 3.00 -0.09
N LEU A 31 -3.30 1.82 0.52
CA LEU A 31 -2.77 0.62 -0.12
C LEU A 31 -3.60 0.18 -1.33
N ASN A 32 -4.92 0.34 -1.33
CA ASN A 32 -5.74 0.00 -2.50
C ASN A 32 -5.50 0.97 -3.67
N ILE A 33 -5.27 2.25 -3.39
CA ILE A 33 -4.85 3.22 -4.41
C ILE A 33 -3.48 2.81 -4.98
N ALA A 34 -2.50 2.56 -4.10
CA ALA A 34 -1.16 2.13 -4.49
C ALA A 34 -1.19 0.85 -5.33
N LYS A 35 -2.00 -0.13 -4.92
CA LYS A 35 -2.22 -1.38 -5.65
C LYS A 35 -2.80 -1.13 -7.03
N ASN A 36 -3.86 -0.32 -7.16
CA ASN A 36 -4.45 -0.03 -8.46
C ASN A 36 -3.45 0.70 -9.38
N ALA A 37 -2.73 1.69 -8.86
CA ALA A 37 -1.72 2.42 -9.62
C ALA A 37 -0.56 1.51 -10.07
N GLY A 38 -0.07 0.62 -9.20
CA GLY A 38 1.03 -0.29 -9.52
C GLY A 38 0.62 -1.48 -10.39
N VAL A 39 -0.43 -2.20 -10.01
CA VAL A 39 -0.84 -3.44 -10.68
C VAL A 39 -1.60 -3.17 -11.99
N VAL A 40 -2.59 -2.27 -11.95
CA VAL A 40 -3.49 -2.01 -13.10
C VAL A 40 -2.89 -0.97 -14.03
N LEU A 41 -2.52 0.20 -13.49
CA LEU A 41 -2.03 1.32 -14.30
C LEU A 41 -0.52 1.23 -14.63
N ARG A 42 0.19 0.26 -14.03
CA ARG A 42 1.65 0.05 -14.19
C ARG A 42 2.47 1.33 -13.95
N ARG A 43 2.05 2.16 -12.99
CA ARG A 43 2.77 3.36 -12.55
C ARG A 43 3.62 3.06 -11.32
N LYS A 44 4.80 3.66 -11.24
CA LYS A 44 5.68 3.55 -10.07
C LYS A 44 5.00 4.19 -8.86
N VAL A 45 4.98 3.48 -7.74
CA VAL A 45 4.40 3.97 -6.48
C VAL A 45 5.39 3.73 -5.35
N LEU A 46 5.65 4.75 -4.53
CA LEU A 46 6.40 4.62 -3.28
C LEU A 46 5.45 4.80 -2.09
N THR A 47 5.39 3.81 -1.22
CA THR A 47 4.68 3.88 0.07
C THR A 47 5.69 4.04 1.19
N LEU A 48 5.60 5.15 1.92
CA LEU A 48 6.40 5.40 3.11
C LEU A 48 5.53 5.09 4.34
N SER A 49 5.94 4.12 5.14
CA SER A 49 5.22 3.65 6.32
C SER A 49 6.05 3.90 7.56
N LEU A 50 5.54 4.74 8.46
CA LEU A 50 6.24 5.08 9.69
C LEU A 50 5.73 4.27 10.91
N GLU A 51 4.61 3.55 10.75
CA GLU A 51 3.94 2.82 11.83
C GLU A 51 3.94 1.30 11.61
N MET A 52 3.76 0.86 10.36
CA MET A 52 3.64 -0.55 10.01
C MET A 52 4.87 -1.04 9.26
N SER A 53 5.27 -2.29 9.51
CA SER A 53 6.36 -2.91 8.75
C SER A 53 5.95 -3.18 7.31
N LYS A 54 6.93 -3.26 6.42
CA LYS A 54 6.69 -3.61 5.00
C LYS A 54 6.01 -4.96 4.86
N GLU A 55 6.33 -5.95 5.70
CA GLU A 55 5.72 -7.28 5.66
C GLU A 55 4.21 -7.21 5.95
N GLN A 56 3.82 -6.40 6.93
CA GLN A 56 2.41 -6.21 7.28
C GLN A 56 1.63 -5.54 6.13
N LEU A 57 2.25 -4.57 5.44
CA LEU A 57 1.65 -3.91 4.29
C LEU A 57 1.57 -4.84 3.07
N VAL A 58 2.62 -5.60 2.79
CA VAL A 58 2.65 -6.61 1.72
C VAL A 58 1.58 -7.67 1.95
N GLN A 59 1.42 -8.17 3.17
CA GLN A 59 0.37 -9.13 3.50
C GLN A 59 -1.03 -8.57 3.19
N ARG A 60 -1.28 -7.29 3.52
CA ARG A 60 -2.55 -6.62 3.19
C ARG A 60 -2.75 -6.46 1.70
N LEU A 61 -1.72 -6.07 0.95
CA LEU A 61 -1.75 -5.98 -0.51
C LEU A 61 -2.06 -7.35 -1.13
N LEU A 62 -1.38 -8.40 -0.67
CA LEU A 62 -1.57 -9.78 -1.14
C LEU A 62 -3.00 -10.26 -0.89
N CYS A 63 -3.52 -10.08 0.32
CA CYS A 63 -4.91 -10.48 0.63
C CYS A 63 -5.92 -9.69 -0.20
N SER A 64 -5.71 -8.37 -0.38
CA SER A 64 -6.56 -7.51 -1.20
C SER A 64 -6.55 -7.90 -2.68
N GLU A 65 -5.39 -8.32 -3.21
CA GLU A 65 -5.22 -8.73 -4.59
C GLU A 65 -5.71 -10.15 -4.86
N ALA A 66 -5.45 -11.08 -3.94
CA ALA A 66 -5.95 -12.45 -4.00
C ALA A 66 -7.46 -12.55 -3.73
N LYS A 67 -8.03 -11.53 -3.07
CA LYS A 67 -9.41 -11.52 -2.54
C LYS A 67 -9.63 -12.69 -1.57
N VAL A 68 -8.63 -12.94 -0.73
CA VAL A 68 -8.61 -13.99 0.31
C VAL A 68 -8.67 -13.31 1.68
N ASP A 69 -9.39 -13.93 2.61
CA ASP A 69 -9.50 -13.43 3.98
C ASP A 69 -8.14 -13.40 4.69
N SER A 70 -7.76 -12.22 5.18
CA SER A 70 -6.51 -12.00 5.92
C SER A 70 -6.40 -12.84 7.20
N GLN A 71 -7.53 -13.18 7.83
CA GLN A 71 -7.53 -14.04 9.02
C GLN A 71 -7.18 -15.48 8.65
N LYS A 72 -7.67 -15.99 7.52
CA LYS A 72 -7.28 -17.32 7.01
C LYS A 72 -5.78 -17.38 6.71
N VAL A 73 -5.23 -16.33 6.07
CA VAL A 73 -3.79 -16.24 5.78
C VAL A 73 -2.97 -16.21 7.07
N ARG A 74 -3.39 -15.43 8.06
CA ARG A 74 -2.68 -15.30 9.35
C ARG A 74 -2.72 -16.55 10.21
N THR A 75 -3.82 -17.30 10.16
CA THR A 75 -4.00 -18.53 10.94
C THR A 75 -3.48 -19.77 10.21
N GLY A 76 -3.22 -19.68 8.90
CA GLY A 76 -2.81 -20.80 8.06
C GLY A 76 -3.97 -21.71 7.62
N TYR A 77 -5.21 -21.41 8.00
CA TYR A 77 -6.41 -22.17 7.59
C TYR A 77 -6.85 -21.79 6.16
N LEU A 78 -6.00 -22.13 5.19
CA LEU A 78 -6.21 -21.87 3.77
C LEU A 78 -6.71 -23.11 3.05
N GLU A 79 -7.74 -22.93 2.23
CA GLU A 79 -8.19 -23.97 1.31
C GLU A 79 -7.26 -24.02 0.10
N GLN A 80 -7.25 -25.13 -0.65
CA GLN A 80 -6.40 -25.28 -1.83
C GLN A 80 -6.67 -24.18 -2.89
N ARG A 81 -7.92 -23.73 -3.02
CA ARG A 81 -8.28 -22.59 -3.89
C ARG A 81 -7.68 -21.26 -3.43
N ASP A 82 -7.53 -21.07 -2.13
CA ASP A 82 -6.97 -19.83 -1.57
C ASP A 82 -5.48 -19.76 -1.88
N TRP A 83 -4.77 -20.89 -1.75
CA TRP A 83 -3.37 -21.00 -2.17
C TRP A 83 -3.17 -20.62 -3.63
N HIS A 84 -3.99 -21.14 -4.54
CA HIS A 84 -3.88 -20.79 -5.97
C HIS A 84 -4.09 -19.28 -6.21
N ARG A 85 -5.08 -18.67 -5.53
CA ARG A 85 -5.36 -17.23 -5.64
C ARG A 85 -4.22 -16.38 -5.06
N LEU A 86 -3.65 -16.79 -3.94
CA LEU A 86 -2.51 -16.12 -3.31
C LEU A 86 -1.28 -16.19 -4.22
N THR A 87 -0.96 -17.35 -4.78
CA THR A 87 0.18 -17.51 -5.71
C THR A 87 0.02 -16.63 -6.94
N ASN A 88 -1.17 -16.62 -7.57
CA ASN A 88 -1.42 -15.77 -8.73
C ASN A 88 -1.34 -14.27 -8.39
N ALA A 89 -1.83 -13.86 -7.21
CA ALA A 89 -1.73 -12.50 -6.73
C ALA A 89 -0.28 -12.09 -6.42
N ALA A 90 0.50 -13.00 -5.82
CA ALA A 90 1.91 -12.77 -5.53
C ALA A 90 2.71 -12.54 -6.82
N GLY A 91 2.44 -13.30 -7.89
CA GLY A 91 3.04 -13.06 -9.21
C GLY A 91 2.73 -11.67 -9.75
N ARG A 92 1.45 -11.25 -9.72
CA ARG A 92 1.06 -9.90 -10.19
C ARG A 92 1.69 -8.78 -9.36
N LEU A 93 1.80 -8.97 -8.05
CA LEU A 93 2.43 -8.00 -7.15
C LEU A 93 3.95 -7.94 -7.33
N ALA A 94 4.60 -9.07 -7.61
CA ALA A 94 6.03 -9.12 -7.90
C ALA A 94 6.39 -8.33 -9.18
N ASP A 95 5.51 -8.35 -10.18
CA ASP A 95 5.68 -7.58 -11.42
C ASP A 95 5.24 -6.11 -11.30
N ALA A 96 4.62 -5.72 -10.19
CA ALA A 96 4.10 -4.37 -10.00
C ALA A 96 5.20 -3.43 -9.49
N PRO A 97 5.37 -2.22 -10.07
CA PRO A 97 6.37 -1.26 -9.63
C PRO A 97 5.94 -0.53 -8.34
N ILE A 98 5.71 -1.28 -7.27
CA ILE A 98 5.33 -0.79 -5.93
C ILE A 98 6.52 -0.96 -5.00
N PHE A 99 6.97 0.14 -4.43
CA PHE A 99 8.08 0.20 -3.49
C PHE A 99 7.54 0.56 -2.11
N ILE A 100 8.02 -0.13 -1.07
CA ILE A 100 7.61 0.11 0.32
C ILE A 100 8.86 0.39 1.13
N ASP A 101 8.84 1.50 1.85
CA ASP A 101 9.87 1.86 2.82
C ASP A 101 9.22 1.98 4.18
N ASP A 102 9.67 1.19 5.15
CA ASP A 102 9.15 1.13 6.51
C ASP A 102 10.10 1.75 7.53
N THR A 103 10.95 2.70 7.11
CA THR A 103 11.85 3.42 8.00
C THR A 103 11.03 4.26 9.00
N PRO A 104 11.10 3.98 10.32
CA PRO A 104 10.38 4.75 11.32
C PRO A 104 10.99 6.15 11.46
N ALA A 105 10.19 7.12 11.92
CA ALA A 105 10.61 8.49 12.22
C ALA A 105 11.35 9.21 11.06
N LEU A 106 10.99 8.89 9.81
CA LEU A 106 11.58 9.47 8.61
C LEU A 106 11.33 10.99 8.52
N SER A 107 12.39 11.77 8.33
CA SER A 107 12.25 13.20 8.06
C SER A 107 11.74 13.49 6.64
N VAL A 108 11.16 14.67 6.43
CA VAL A 108 10.67 15.10 5.11
C VAL A 108 11.80 15.14 4.06
N LEU A 109 13.02 15.48 4.47
CA LEU A 109 14.18 15.51 3.57
C LEU A 109 14.57 14.10 3.12
N GLU A 110 14.56 13.13 4.03
CA GLU A 110 14.84 11.72 3.72
C GLU A 110 13.74 11.10 2.86
N ALA A 111 12.47 11.42 3.15
CA ALA A 111 11.32 11.04 2.32
C ALA A 111 11.48 11.52 0.88
N ARG A 112 11.83 12.81 0.72
CA ARG A 112 12.09 13.40 -0.60
C ARG A 112 13.28 12.75 -1.29
N ALA A 113 14.35 12.43 -0.56
CA ALA A 113 15.53 11.78 -1.12
C ALA A 113 15.22 10.36 -1.63
N LYS A 114 14.43 9.59 -0.87
CA LYS A 114 13.96 8.25 -1.26
C LYS A 114 13.05 8.31 -2.48
N ALA A 115 12.13 9.29 -2.55
CA ALA A 115 11.21 9.45 -3.68
C ALA A 115 11.88 9.81 -5.03
N ARG A 116 13.14 10.29 -5.01
CA ARG A 116 13.91 10.59 -6.22
C ARG A 116 14.61 9.37 -6.81
N ARG A 117 14.77 8.29 -6.04
CA ARG A 117 15.42 7.06 -6.47
C ARG A 117 14.40 6.13 -7.11
#